data_AF-A0A2D4TK75-F1
#
_entry.id   AF-A0A2D4TK75-F1
#
_cell.length_a   1.000
_cell.length_b   1.000
_cell.length_c   1.000
_cell.angle_alpha   90.00
_cell.angle_beta   90.00
_cell.angle_gamma   90.00
#
_symmetry.space_group_name_H-M   'P 1'
#
loop_
_entity.id
_entity.type
_entity.pdbx_description
1 polymer ?
#
loop_
_entity_poly.entity_id
_entity_poly.type
_entity_poly.pdbx_seq_one_letter_code
_entity_poly.pdbx_strand_id
1 'polypeptide(L)'
;MSQFTSSLQWKSDQADFELRTFNRNHIIRFPNGTVLEGSSAPDFSGNPERNNPEQLFVASLSSCHMLTFLAMAAIGKWKVESYEDEAIGFLEKNGNGKMCMTRVVLRPVVCFSGEGPSQVELQKLHEKAHRGCFIATSVNTEILVEPPIE
;
A
#
# COMPACT_ATOMS: atom_id res chain seq x y z
N MET A 1 14.82 17.87 6.34
CA MET A 1 14.77 16.40 6.37
C MET A 1 13.63 16.00 7.27
N SER A 2 12.71 15.17 6.80
CA SER A 2 11.57 14.70 7.59
C SER A 2 11.85 13.28 8.11
N GLN A 3 11.37 12.95 9.30
CA GLN A 3 11.52 11.64 9.91
C GLN A 3 10.13 11.06 10.23
N PHE A 4 9.92 9.79 9.89
CA PHE A 4 8.70 9.04 10.16
C PHE A 4 9.06 7.86 11.07
N THR A 5 8.30 7.64 12.15
CA THR A 5 8.61 6.62 13.16
C THR A 5 7.42 5.73 13.47
N SER A 6 7.71 4.48 13.82
CA SER A 6 6.79 3.52 14.40
C SER A 6 7.53 2.74 15.49
N SER A 7 6.79 2.21 16.47
CA SER A 7 7.33 1.25 17.43
C SER A 7 6.61 -0.08 17.29
N LEU A 8 7.35 -1.18 17.35
CA LEU A 8 6.80 -2.53 17.22
C LEU A 8 7.10 -3.32 18.50
N GLN A 9 6.09 -4.04 19.00
CA GLN A 9 6.23 -4.91 20.15
C GLN A 9 5.64 -6.28 19.84
N TRP A 10 6.45 -7.32 19.99
CA TRP A 10 6.03 -8.70 20.04
C TRP A 10 6.27 -9.25 21.44
N LYS A 11 5.38 -10.12 21.91
CA LYS A 11 5.52 -10.82 23.19
C LYS A 11 5.05 -12.27 23.01
N SER A 12 5.87 -13.21 23.45
CA SER A 12 5.50 -14.63 23.48
C SER A 12 4.26 -14.82 24.35
N ASP A 13 3.31 -15.61 23.86
CA ASP A 13 2.19 -16.13 24.64
C ASP A 13 2.34 -17.63 24.96
N GLN A 14 3.38 -18.28 24.43
CA GLN A 14 3.75 -19.67 24.70
C GLN A 14 4.99 -19.76 25.60
N ALA A 15 5.16 -20.91 26.24
CA ALA A 15 6.32 -21.22 27.08
C ALA A 15 7.57 -21.57 26.26
N ASP A 16 7.38 -22.18 25.10
CA ASP A 16 8.41 -22.58 24.15
C ASP A 16 8.51 -21.58 22.97
N PHE A 17 9.65 -21.61 22.28
CA PHE A 17 9.90 -20.80 21.09
C PHE A 17 10.29 -21.70 19.93
N GLU A 18 9.31 -22.41 19.37
CA GLU A 18 9.49 -23.25 18.19
C GLU A 18 8.81 -22.66 16.96
N LEU A 19 9.43 -22.87 15.79
CA LEU A 19 9.01 -22.30 14.51
C LEU A 19 7.51 -22.48 14.20
N ARG A 20 6.93 -23.62 14.61
CA ARG A 20 5.53 -23.96 14.31
C ARG A 20 4.55 -23.41 15.35
N THR A 21 4.99 -23.10 16.56
CA THR A 21 4.11 -22.84 17.71
C THR A 21 4.18 -21.40 18.21
N PHE A 22 5.29 -20.68 18.00
CA PHE A 22 5.38 -19.30 18.45
C PHE A 22 4.30 -18.41 17.81
N ASN A 23 3.71 -17.52 18.58
CA ASN A 23 2.71 -16.60 18.07
C ASN A 23 3.36 -15.57 17.14
N ARG A 24 2.71 -15.22 16.02
CA ARG A 24 3.17 -14.14 15.14
C ARG A 24 2.50 -12.79 15.42
N ASN A 25 1.57 -12.80 16.37
CA ASN A 25 0.78 -11.65 16.79
C ASN A 25 1.66 -10.59 17.47
N HIS A 26 1.60 -9.36 16.97
CA HIS A 26 2.35 -8.24 17.50
C HIS A 26 1.53 -6.94 17.41
N ILE A 27 2.05 -5.87 17.98
CA ILE A 27 1.43 -4.55 17.95
C ILE A 27 2.40 -3.55 17.31
N ILE A 28 1.89 -2.73 16.40
CA ILE A 28 2.57 -1.58 15.81
C ILE A 28 1.90 -0.32 16.35
N ARG A 29 2.68 0.63 16.88
CA ARG A 29 2.18 1.92 17.39
C ARG A 29 2.81 3.07 16.64
N PHE A 30 2.01 4.09 16.40
CA PHE A 30 2.43 5.34 15.77
C PHE A 30 2.38 6.52 16.76
N PRO A 31 3.14 7.60 16.52
CA PRO A 31 3.19 8.76 17.42
C PRO A 31 1.84 9.45 17.68
N ASN A 32 0.88 9.32 16.76
CA ASN A 32 -0.48 9.85 16.91
C ASN A 32 -1.39 9.00 17.83
N GLY A 33 -0.85 7.94 18.44
CA GLY A 33 -1.60 7.02 19.29
C GLY A 33 -2.32 5.89 18.55
N THR A 34 -2.30 5.87 17.21
CA THR A 34 -2.87 4.76 16.43
C THR A 34 -2.11 3.47 16.71
N VAL A 35 -2.87 2.39 16.87
CA VAL A 35 -2.37 1.05 17.14
C VAL A 35 -2.89 0.11 16.07
N LEU A 36 -1.99 -0.61 15.41
CA LEU A 36 -2.34 -1.70 14.49
C LEU A 36 -2.00 -3.04 15.13
N GLU A 37 -2.95 -3.97 15.09
CA GLU A 37 -2.69 -5.37 15.38
C GLU A 37 -2.07 -6.03 14.14
N GLY A 38 -0.86 -6.55 14.31
CA GLY A 38 -0.08 -7.17 13.26
C GLY A 38 0.06 -8.68 13.47
N SER A 39 0.27 -9.38 12.35
CA SER A 39 0.67 -10.79 12.28
C SER A 39 1.46 -11.03 10.98
N SER A 40 2.05 -12.22 10.81
CA SER A 40 2.38 -12.73 9.48
C SER A 40 1.12 -12.94 8.63
N ALA A 41 1.25 -13.05 7.31
CA ALA A 41 0.15 -13.47 6.44
C ALA A 41 -0.27 -14.93 6.74
N PRO A 42 -1.52 -15.34 6.40
CA PRO A 42 -1.99 -16.71 6.61
C PRO A 42 -1.09 -17.78 5.96
N ASP A 43 -0.58 -17.50 4.75
CA ASP A 43 0.36 -18.37 4.03
C ASP A 43 1.67 -18.64 4.81
N PHE A 44 1.97 -17.79 5.79
CA PHE A 44 3.13 -17.89 6.67
C PHE A 44 2.73 -18.18 8.14
N SER A 45 1.61 -18.87 8.32
CA SER A 45 1.05 -19.31 9.62
C SER A 45 0.64 -18.17 10.55
N GLY A 46 0.23 -17.03 9.99
CA GLY A 46 -0.27 -15.91 10.77
C GLY A 46 -1.80 -15.88 10.93
N ASN A 47 -2.27 -14.92 11.72
CA ASN A 47 -3.68 -14.68 11.97
C ASN A 47 -4.34 -13.87 10.82
N PRO A 48 -5.36 -14.42 10.12
CA PRO A 48 -6.05 -13.73 9.04
C PRO A 48 -6.88 -12.50 9.48
N GLU A 49 -7.19 -12.38 10.77
CA GLU A 49 -7.94 -11.24 11.32
C GLU A 49 -7.04 -10.03 11.62
N ARG A 50 -5.73 -10.16 11.45
CA ARG A 50 -4.73 -9.12 11.73
C ARG A 50 -4.04 -8.65 10.46
N ASN A 51 -3.56 -7.42 10.48
CA ASN A 51 -2.81 -6.85 9.37
C ASN A 51 -1.49 -7.61 9.21
N ASN A 52 -1.06 -7.83 7.96
CA ASN A 52 0.28 -8.35 7.68
C ASN A 52 1.16 -7.33 6.95
N PRO A 53 2.50 -7.46 7.01
CA PRO A 53 3.42 -6.53 6.36
C PRO A 53 3.17 -6.36 4.86
N GLU A 54 2.79 -7.43 4.16
CA GLU A 54 2.52 -7.41 2.72
C GLU A 54 1.31 -6.52 2.40
N GLN A 55 0.21 -6.66 3.14
CA GLN A 55 -0.97 -5.79 3.02
C GLN A 55 -0.66 -4.34 3.37
N LEU A 56 0.07 -4.10 4.47
CA LEU A 56 0.45 -2.75 4.89
C LEU A 56 1.36 -2.06 3.86
N PHE A 57 2.21 -2.83 3.17
CA PHE A 57 3.03 -2.35 2.07
C PHE A 57 2.18 -1.92 0.86
N VAL A 58 1.22 -2.74 0.45
CA VAL A 58 0.28 -2.42 -0.64
C VAL A 58 -0.53 -1.17 -0.31
N ALA A 59 -1.07 -1.09 0.92
CA ALA A 59 -1.82 0.08 1.39
C ALA A 59 -0.97 1.36 1.39
N SER A 60 0.31 1.26 1.76
CA SER A 60 1.22 2.42 1.75
C SER A 60 1.49 2.95 0.34
N LEU A 61 1.65 2.05 -0.64
CA LEU A 61 1.83 2.41 -2.05
C LEU A 61 0.57 3.07 -2.64
N SER A 62 -0.59 2.44 -2.45
CA SER A 62 -1.89 2.96 -2.87
C SER A 62 -2.15 4.35 -2.29
N SER A 63 -2.00 4.50 -0.98
CA SER A 63 -2.22 5.78 -0.29
C SER A 63 -1.27 6.88 -0.78
N CYS A 64 0.02 6.59 -0.96
CA CYS A 64 0.98 7.59 -1.43
C CYS A 64 0.73 8.01 -2.89
N HIS A 65 0.34 7.07 -3.75
CA HIS A 65 -0.08 7.37 -5.12
C HIS A 65 -1.33 8.26 -5.14
N MET A 66 -2.37 7.88 -4.40
CA MET A 66 -3.61 8.66 -4.25
C MET A 66 -3.30 10.09 -3.80
N LEU A 67 -2.52 10.29 -2.74
CA LEU A 67 -2.20 11.63 -2.23
C LEU A 67 -1.47 12.47 -3.28
N THR A 68 -0.57 11.86 -4.06
CA THR A 68 0.13 12.55 -5.15
C THR A 68 -0.84 12.88 -6.29
N PHE A 69 -1.74 11.96 -6.64
CA PHE A 69 -2.78 12.17 -7.64
C PHE A 69 -3.71 13.31 -7.27
N LEU A 70 -4.23 13.33 -6.03
CA LEU A 70 -5.11 14.38 -5.53
C LEU A 70 -4.42 15.75 -5.57
N ALA A 71 -3.13 15.83 -5.22
CA ALA A 71 -2.36 17.07 -5.35
C ALA A 71 -2.26 17.55 -6.81
N MET A 72 -2.00 16.63 -7.75
CA MET A 72 -1.92 16.97 -9.18
C MET A 72 -3.28 17.38 -9.75
N ALA A 73 -4.37 16.71 -9.35
CA ALA A 73 -5.73 17.06 -9.74
C ALA A 73 -6.09 18.47 -9.24
N ALA A 74 -5.76 18.79 -7.98
CA ALA A 74 -5.97 20.12 -7.41
C ALA A 74 -5.20 21.22 -8.15
N ILE A 75 -3.95 20.98 -8.54
CA ILE A 75 -3.15 21.90 -9.38
C ILE A 75 -3.82 22.12 -10.74
N GLY A 76 -4.34 21.04 -11.34
CA GLY A 76 -5.11 21.08 -12.59
C GLY A 76 -6.52 21.66 -12.46
N LYS A 77 -6.94 22.05 -11.25
CA LYS A 77 -8.29 22.53 -10.93
C LYS A 77 -9.41 21.52 -11.21
N TRP A 78 -9.09 20.23 -11.28
CA TRP A 78 -10.08 19.17 -11.32
C TRP A 78 -10.50 18.82 -9.89
N LYS A 79 -11.75 19.10 -9.56
CA LYS A 79 -12.30 18.81 -8.23
C LYS A 79 -12.72 17.34 -8.15
N VAL A 80 -11.92 16.55 -7.43
CA VAL A 80 -12.21 15.15 -7.11
C VAL A 80 -13.23 15.08 -5.97
N GLU A 81 -14.27 14.27 -6.14
CA GLU A 81 -15.30 14.00 -5.14
C GLU A 81 -15.02 12.71 -4.37
N SER A 82 -14.55 11.67 -5.06
CA SER A 82 -14.11 10.42 -4.44
C SER A 82 -12.94 9.80 -5.19
N TYR A 83 -12.15 9.02 -4.45
CA TYR A 83 -11.09 8.18 -4.97
C TYR A 83 -11.14 6.87 -4.18
N GLU A 84 -11.27 5.76 -4.88
CA GLU A 84 -11.25 4.42 -4.33
C GLU A 84 -10.20 3.60 -5.06
N ASP A 85 -9.52 2.67 -4.37
CA ASP A 85 -8.48 1.83 -4.98
C ASP A 85 -8.49 0.44 -4.36
N GLU A 86 -8.76 -0.56 -5.21
CA GLU A 86 -8.65 -1.98 -4.87
C GLU A 86 -7.27 -2.52 -5.28
N ALA A 87 -6.24 -2.08 -4.57
CA ALA A 87 -4.86 -2.44 -4.85
C ALA A 87 -4.54 -3.90 -4.48
N ILE A 88 -3.72 -4.56 -5.31
CA ILE A 88 -3.29 -5.95 -5.10
C ILE A 88 -1.77 -6.07 -5.21
N GLY A 89 -1.15 -6.70 -4.21
CA GLY A 89 0.28 -7.05 -4.23
C GLY A 89 0.51 -8.54 -4.49
N PHE A 90 1.61 -8.85 -5.18
CA PHE A 90 1.97 -10.22 -5.52
C PHE A 90 3.36 -10.55 -4.97
N LEU A 91 3.38 -11.58 -4.13
CA LEU A 91 4.61 -12.12 -3.56
C LEU A 91 5.07 -13.31 -4.42
N GLU A 92 6.13 -13.11 -5.19
CA GLU A 92 6.63 -14.08 -6.17
C GLU A 92 8.16 -14.14 -6.10
N LYS A 93 8.77 -15.10 -6.79
CA LYS A 93 10.23 -15.13 -6.97
C LYS A 93 10.62 -14.11 -8.03
N ASN A 94 11.54 -13.20 -7.69
CA ASN A 94 12.15 -12.33 -8.70
C ASN A 94 13.12 -13.09 -9.62
N GLY A 95 13.73 -12.39 -10.59
CA GLY A 95 14.71 -12.97 -11.52
C GLY A 95 15.93 -13.61 -10.87
N ASN A 96 16.21 -13.33 -9.60
CA ASN A 96 17.28 -13.94 -8.81
C ASN A 96 16.78 -15.09 -7.91
N GLY A 97 15.53 -15.53 -8.06
CA GLY A 97 14.92 -16.62 -7.30
C GLY A 97 14.50 -16.27 -5.87
N LYS A 98 14.63 -15.00 -5.45
CA LYS A 98 14.25 -14.56 -4.09
C LYS A 98 12.77 -14.19 -4.04
N MET A 99 12.06 -14.65 -3.00
CA MET A 99 10.69 -14.20 -2.72
C MET A 99 10.69 -12.73 -2.31
N CYS A 100 9.92 -11.91 -3.02
CA CYS A 100 9.67 -10.51 -2.68
C CYS A 100 8.34 -10.05 -3.27
N MET A 101 7.88 -8.85 -2.88
CA MET A 101 6.77 -8.19 -3.54
C MET A 101 7.22 -7.73 -4.93
N THR A 102 7.01 -8.57 -5.94
CA THR A 102 7.50 -8.35 -7.31
C THR A 102 6.69 -7.28 -8.03
N ARG A 103 5.38 -7.28 -7.84
CA ARG A 103 4.46 -6.32 -8.45
C ARG A 103 3.33 -5.91 -7.52
N VAL A 104 2.87 -4.68 -7.68
CA VAL A 104 1.65 -4.13 -7.09
C VAL A 104 0.82 -3.48 -8.19
N VAL A 105 -0.47 -3.81 -8.22
CA VAL A 105 -1.43 -3.26 -9.17
C VAL A 105 -2.36 -2.34 -8.42
N LEU A 106 -2.42 -1.07 -8.85
CA LEU A 106 -3.36 -0.07 -8.36
C LEU A 106 -4.53 0.03 -9.34
N ARG A 107 -5.76 0.12 -8.83
CA ARG A 107 -7.02 0.20 -9.59
C ARG A 107 -7.84 1.39 -9.13
N PRO A 108 -7.35 2.61 -9.36
CA PRO A 108 -8.04 3.80 -8.92
C PRO A 108 -9.35 4.02 -9.69
N VAL A 109 -10.44 4.21 -8.96
CA VAL A 109 -11.73 4.70 -9.43
C VAL A 109 -11.91 6.12 -8.90
N VAL A 110 -12.02 7.10 -9.80
CA VAL A 110 -12.04 8.52 -9.43
C VAL A 110 -13.31 9.20 -9.95
N CYS A 111 -14.07 9.80 -9.04
CA CYS A 111 -15.23 10.63 -9.40
C CYS A 111 -14.84 12.10 -9.33
N PHE A 112 -15.20 12.87 -10.37
CA PHE A 112 -14.98 14.30 -10.45
C PHE A 112 -16.32 15.05 -10.41
N SER A 113 -16.31 16.25 -9.82
CA SER A 113 -17.47 17.13 -9.88
C SER A 113 -17.54 17.81 -11.25
N GLY A 114 -18.68 17.74 -11.93
CA GLY A 114 -18.85 18.37 -13.24
C GLY A 114 -18.05 17.65 -14.34
N GLU A 115 -17.54 18.41 -15.30
CA GLU A 115 -16.71 17.84 -16.38
C GLU A 115 -15.31 17.52 -15.83
N GLY A 116 -15.00 16.22 -15.77
CA GLY A 116 -13.68 15.72 -15.38
C GLY A 116 -12.64 15.88 -16.49
N PRO A 117 -11.37 15.47 -16.22
CA PRO A 117 -10.37 15.37 -17.27
C PRO A 117 -10.80 14.40 -18.39
N SER A 118 -10.36 14.65 -19.62
CA SER A 118 -10.43 13.62 -20.66
C SER A 118 -9.65 12.37 -20.26
N GLN A 119 -9.94 11.22 -20.87
CA GLN A 119 -9.23 9.97 -20.58
C GLN A 119 -7.69 10.10 -20.70
N VAL A 120 -7.22 10.87 -21.70
CA VAL A 120 -5.79 11.14 -21.91
C VAL A 120 -5.20 12.00 -20.79
N GLU A 121 -5.95 12.96 -20.28
CA GLU A 121 -5.52 13.80 -19.14
C GLU A 121 -5.52 13.01 -17.84
N LEU A 122 -6.52 12.16 -17.62
CA LEU A 122 -6.59 11.27 -16.48
C LEU A 122 -5.40 10.30 -16.44
N GLN A 123 -5.07 9.70 -17.58
CA GLN A 123 -3.89 8.84 -17.70
C GLN A 123 -2.60 9.60 -17.35
N LYS A 124 -2.43 10.82 -17.89
CA LYS A 124 -1.28 11.69 -17.58
C LYS A 124 -1.22 12.08 -16.10
N LEU A 125 -2.37 12.27 -15.45
CA LEU A 125 -2.42 12.52 -14.01
C LEU A 125 -1.90 11.33 -13.22
N HIS A 126 -2.35 10.11 -13.51
CA HIS A 126 -1.86 8.91 -12.86
C HIS A 126 -0.37 8.65 -13.11
N GLU A 127 0.13 8.91 -14.32
CA GLU A 127 1.57 8.81 -14.63
C GLU A 127 2.41 9.84 -13.86
N LYS A 128 1.91 11.06 -13.70
CA LYS A 128 2.57 12.09 -12.88
C LYS A 128 2.54 11.71 -11.41
N ALA A 129 1.41 11.19 -10.93
CA ALA A 129 1.25 10.72 -9.56
C ALA A 129 2.22 9.56 -9.26
N HIS A 130 2.32 8.60 -10.16
CA HIS A 130 3.26 7.47 -10.03
C HIS A 130 4.71 7.96 -9.94
N ARG A 131 5.12 8.89 -10.81
CA ARG A 131 6.48 9.48 -10.78
C ARG A 131 6.76 10.33 -9.55
N GLY A 132 5.74 10.97 -8.97
CA GLY A 132 5.87 11.80 -7.77
C GLY A 132 5.70 11.04 -6.45
N CYS A 133 5.30 9.76 -6.51
CA CYS A 133 5.02 8.95 -5.34
C CYS A 133 6.33 8.51 -4.66
N PHE A 134 6.58 9.06 -3.45
CA PHE A 134 7.80 8.78 -2.71
C PHE A 134 7.98 7.28 -2.42
N ILE A 135 6.91 6.58 -2.08
CA ILE A 135 6.97 5.14 -1.77
C ILE A 135 7.25 4.32 -3.05
N ALA A 136 6.64 4.68 -4.18
CA ALA A 136 6.90 4.01 -5.46
C ALA A 136 8.38 4.14 -5.88
N THR A 137 8.98 5.32 -5.68
CA THR A 137 10.40 5.55 -5.96
C THR A 137 11.37 4.92 -4.96
N SER A 138 10.86 4.34 -3.87
CA SER A 138 11.66 3.75 -2.78
C SER A 138 11.76 2.23 -2.86
N VAL A 139 11.16 1.60 -3.86
CA VAL A 139 11.02 0.13 -3.96
C VAL A 139 11.45 -0.39 -5.32
N ASN A 140 11.86 -1.67 -5.38
CA ASN A 140 12.12 -2.37 -6.64
C ASN A 140 10.88 -3.04 -7.23
N THR A 141 9.76 -2.99 -6.53
CA THR A 141 8.47 -3.56 -6.94
C THR A 141 7.96 -2.84 -8.19
N GLU A 142 7.56 -3.60 -9.20
CA GLU A 142 6.87 -3.05 -10.37
C GLU A 142 5.47 -2.57 -9.95
N ILE A 143 5.15 -1.30 -10.20
CA ILE A 143 3.86 -0.73 -9.79
C ILE A 143 3.10 -0.36 -11.06
N LEU A 144 1.99 -1.06 -11.29
CA LEU A 144 1.11 -0.86 -12.43
C LEU A 144 -0.12 -0.08 -11.98
N VAL A 145 -0.57 0.86 -12.79
CA VAL A 145 -1.85 1.56 -12.58
C VAL A 145 -2.78 1.12 -13.69
N GLU A 146 -3.76 0.29 -13.35
CA GLU A 146 -4.79 -0.16 -14.28
C GLU A 146 -5.89 0.90 -14.39
N PRO A 147 -6.45 1.11 -15.59
CA PRO A 147 -7.67 1.90 -15.71
C PRO A 147 -8.82 1.22 -14.95
N PRO A 148 -9.83 1.99 -14.49
CA PRO A 148 -11.06 1.41 -13.97
C PRO A 148 -11.64 0.39 -14.97
N ILE A 149 -12.09 -0.76 -14.47
CA ILE A 149 -12.87 -1.70 -15.25
C ILE A 149 -14.30 -1.15 -15.31
N GLU A 150 -14.86 -0.97 -16.50
CA GLU A 150 -16.27 -0.58 -16.71
C GLU A 150 -17.26 -1.65 -16.23
#